data_AF-A0A935GLV6-F1
#
_entry.id   AF-A0A935GLV6-F1
#
_cell.length_a   1.000
_cell.length_b   1.000
_cell.length_c   1.000
_cell.angle_alpha   90.00
_cell.angle_beta   90.00
_cell.angle_gamma   90.00
#
_symmetry.space_group_name_H-M   'P 1'
#
loop_
_entity.id
_entity.type
_entity.pdbx_description
1 polymer ?
#
loop_
_entity_poly.entity_id
_entity_poly.type
_entity_poly.pdbx_seq_one_letter_code
_entity_poly.pdbx_strand_id
1 'polypeptide(L)'
;MPPALRHLAAAILACLFVAAPARATSYSADFTDLWWASPAESESGWGMNVVQQNEILFLTFFLYGPDKTPRWYVGSRVEPANPQPVGAVRFSGPLYQTTGPWFGGPFDPNAVGHSEVGAVTLTFDTSDTGTLSYTIGGTPVVKAIERQNYRVNSVGGSYAGGLVATASQCGSAADNGSTDMLGTTTVAQTATQVTFTVAFGSPTGQPATCTFVGNYVQKGRMAAVPSGSFSCIVGGFQANAGVFTMTALDAQLNGFHATFTGQDQFCNYNGRFGGTRNTAG
;
A
#
# COMPACT_ATOMS: atom_id res chain seq x y z
N MET A 1 -38.25 -37.62 -28.19
CA MET A 1 -37.52 -36.52 -27.52
C MET A 1 -36.41 -36.05 -28.45
N PRO A 2 -36.39 -34.78 -28.88
CA PRO A 2 -35.45 -34.31 -29.89
C PRO A 2 -34.02 -34.18 -29.31
N PRO A 3 -32.97 -34.43 -30.11
CA PRO A 3 -31.56 -34.44 -29.66
C PRO A 3 -31.00 -33.06 -29.28
N ALA A 4 -31.77 -31.98 -29.50
CA ALA A 4 -31.35 -30.60 -29.22
C ALA A 4 -31.18 -30.28 -27.72
N LEU A 5 -31.82 -31.05 -26.82
CA LEU A 5 -31.77 -30.78 -25.38
C LEU A 5 -30.48 -31.25 -24.69
N ARG A 6 -29.71 -32.16 -25.32
CA ARG A 6 -28.46 -32.70 -24.75
C ARG A 6 -27.26 -31.76 -24.90
N HIS A 7 -27.29 -30.84 -25.87
CA HIS A 7 -26.17 -29.90 -26.11
C HIS A 7 -26.27 -28.62 -25.27
N LEU A 8 -27.45 -28.25 -24.78
CA LEU A 8 -27.62 -27.09 -23.89
C LEU A 8 -27.15 -27.36 -22.44
N ALA A 9 -27.25 -28.60 -21.96
CA ALA A 9 -26.78 -28.95 -20.62
C ALA A 9 -25.25 -28.95 -20.50
N ALA A 10 -24.54 -29.25 -21.60
CA ALA A 10 -23.07 -29.25 -21.62
C ALA A 10 -22.47 -27.83 -21.73
N ALA A 11 -23.18 -26.89 -22.35
CA ALA A 11 -22.71 -25.50 -22.47
C ALA A 11 -22.90 -24.67 -21.19
N ILE A 12 -23.93 -24.97 -20.39
CA ILE A 12 -24.18 -24.26 -19.12
C ILE A 12 -23.23 -24.74 -18.01
N LEU A 13 -22.77 -26.00 -18.07
CA LEU A 13 -21.81 -26.53 -17.09
C LEU A 13 -20.34 -26.12 -17.37
N ALA A 14 -20.03 -25.68 -18.59
CA ALA A 14 -18.69 -25.24 -18.99
C ALA A 14 -18.38 -23.78 -18.62
N CYS A 15 -19.38 -22.94 -18.35
CA CYS A 15 -19.18 -21.55 -17.92
C CYS A 15 -19.05 -21.36 -16.40
N LEU A 16 -19.19 -22.43 -15.60
CA LEU A 16 -19.09 -22.39 -14.14
C LEU A 16 -17.67 -22.63 -13.60
N PHE A 17 -16.69 -22.87 -14.48
CA PHE A 17 -15.30 -23.06 -14.12
C PHE A 17 -14.40 -22.26 -15.07
N VAL A 18 -14.21 -20.95 -14.83
CA VAL A 18 -12.90 -20.24 -14.75
C VAL A 18 -13.20 -18.77 -14.38
N ALA A 19 -13.67 -18.54 -13.16
CA ALA A 19 -13.41 -17.27 -12.49
C ALA A 19 -12.83 -17.65 -11.12
N ALA A 20 -11.60 -18.19 -11.15
CA ALA A 20 -10.84 -18.28 -9.91
C ALA A 20 -10.77 -16.84 -9.36
N PRO A 21 -11.17 -16.58 -8.10
CA PRO A 21 -10.82 -15.32 -7.51
C PRO A 21 -9.29 -15.27 -7.55
N ALA A 22 -8.73 -14.30 -8.27
CA ALA A 22 -7.31 -14.01 -8.15
C ALA A 22 -7.08 -13.73 -6.65
N ARG A 23 -6.47 -14.69 -5.94
CA ARG A 23 -6.06 -14.49 -4.55
C ARG A 23 -4.82 -13.60 -4.58
N ALA A 24 -5.03 -12.33 -4.89
CA ALA A 24 -4.04 -11.30 -4.63
C ALA A 24 -3.92 -11.17 -3.11
N THR A 25 -2.71 -10.84 -2.63
CA THR A 25 -2.45 -10.54 -1.22
C THR A 25 -3.46 -9.50 -0.74
N SER A 26 -4.39 -9.91 0.11
CA SER A 26 -5.56 -9.12 0.51
C SER A 26 -5.38 -8.54 1.90
N TYR A 27 -4.23 -7.91 2.17
CA TYR A 27 -4.08 -7.06 3.34
C TYR A 27 -4.36 -5.61 2.95
N SER A 28 -5.15 -4.90 3.75
CA SER A 28 -5.68 -3.58 3.43
C SER A 28 -4.60 -2.49 3.27
N ALA A 29 -3.42 -2.70 3.86
CA ALA A 29 -2.24 -1.85 3.76
C ALA A 29 -0.96 -2.68 3.93
N ASP A 30 0.15 -2.19 3.37
CA ASP A 30 1.49 -2.75 3.57
C ASP A 30 2.28 -1.85 4.54
N PHE A 31 2.58 -2.39 5.72
CA PHE A 31 3.27 -1.71 6.82
C PHE A 31 4.79 -1.76 6.74
N THR A 32 5.36 -2.40 5.70
CA THR A 32 6.82 -2.46 5.53
C THR A 32 7.38 -1.03 5.48
N ASP A 33 8.27 -0.66 6.39
CA ASP A 33 8.98 0.62 6.39
C ASP A 33 9.98 0.72 7.55
N LEU A 34 10.71 1.83 7.56
CA LEU A 34 11.28 2.39 8.77
C LEU A 34 10.22 3.18 9.53
N TRP A 35 10.10 2.89 10.83
CA TRP A 35 9.18 3.56 11.74
C TRP A 35 9.95 4.16 12.91
N TRP A 36 9.49 5.31 13.39
CA TRP A 36 10.11 6.04 14.48
C TRP A 36 9.08 6.70 15.41
N ALA A 37 9.55 7.24 16.53
CA ALA A 37 8.70 7.94 17.49
C ALA A 37 8.14 9.22 16.85
N SER A 38 6.84 9.45 17.03
CA SER A 38 6.17 10.67 16.58
C SER A 38 6.12 11.72 17.71
N PRO A 39 6.40 13.01 17.43
CA PRO A 39 6.69 13.55 16.10
C PRO A 39 8.09 13.19 15.62
N ALA A 40 8.26 13.24 14.30
CA ALA A 40 9.52 13.13 13.62
C ALA A 40 10.71 13.78 14.33
N GLU A 41 11.85 13.09 14.35
CA GLU A 41 13.14 13.48 14.95
C GLU A 41 13.12 13.66 16.48
N SER A 42 12.02 13.27 17.16
CA SER A 42 11.90 13.41 18.62
C SER A 42 12.86 12.53 19.42
N GLU A 43 13.28 11.39 18.85
CA GLU A 43 14.15 10.41 19.52
C GLU A 43 15.24 9.89 18.57
N SER A 44 16.21 10.74 18.22
CA SER A 44 17.36 10.36 17.42
C SER A 44 18.08 9.12 18.00
N GLY A 45 18.27 8.09 17.16
CA GLY A 45 18.89 6.82 17.55
C GLY A 45 17.91 5.74 18.04
N TRP A 46 16.61 6.05 18.10
CA TRP A 46 15.53 5.08 18.26
C TRP A 46 14.87 4.79 16.91
N GLY A 47 14.50 3.53 16.66
CA GLY A 47 13.76 3.17 15.46
C GLY A 47 13.38 1.70 15.40
N MET A 48 12.45 1.39 14.49
CA MET A 48 11.98 0.05 14.22
C MET A 48 11.90 -0.17 12.70
N ASN A 49 12.50 -1.26 12.22
CA ASN A 49 12.20 -1.79 10.90
C ASN A 49 10.99 -2.68 10.98
N VAL A 50 10.04 -2.50 10.07
CA VAL A 50 8.91 -3.40 9.86
C VAL A 50 9.04 -3.98 8.46
N VAL A 51 8.92 -5.29 8.34
CA VAL A 51 8.77 -5.99 7.06
C VAL A 51 7.53 -6.85 7.13
N GLN A 52 6.62 -6.71 6.18
CA GLN A 52 5.37 -7.46 6.13
C GLN A 52 5.42 -8.52 5.04
N GLN A 53 5.00 -9.74 5.40
CA GLN A 53 4.73 -10.83 4.46
C GLN A 53 3.32 -11.34 4.71
N ASN A 54 2.41 -11.03 3.78
CA ASN A 54 0.97 -11.24 3.95
C ASN A 54 0.46 -10.64 5.27
N GLU A 55 0.07 -11.46 6.25
CA GLU A 55 -0.41 -11.03 7.57
C GLU A 55 0.66 -11.05 8.67
N ILE A 56 1.89 -11.45 8.36
CA ILE A 56 2.98 -11.54 9.34
C ILE A 56 3.87 -10.30 9.24
N LEU A 57 4.14 -9.68 10.39
CA LEU A 57 5.18 -8.65 10.51
C LEU A 57 6.45 -9.24 11.13
N PHE A 58 7.59 -8.92 10.52
CA PHE A 58 8.92 -9.07 11.09
C PHE A 58 9.42 -7.71 11.55
N LEU A 59 9.75 -7.60 12.84
CA LEU A 59 10.21 -6.36 13.46
C LEU A 59 11.67 -6.46 13.85
N THR A 60 12.44 -5.40 13.62
CA THR A 60 13.78 -5.22 14.20
C THR A 60 13.89 -3.88 14.90
N PHE A 61 14.15 -3.93 16.21
CA PHE A 61 14.34 -2.76 17.07
C PHE A 61 15.82 -2.48 17.30
N PHE A 62 16.17 -1.20 17.30
CA PHE A 62 17.45 -0.71 17.84
C PHE A 62 17.17 0.11 19.09
N LEU A 63 17.50 -0.45 20.25
CA LEU A 63 17.23 0.18 21.56
C LEU A 63 18.49 0.16 22.41
N TYR A 64 18.46 0.87 23.53
CA TYR A 64 19.54 0.85 24.51
C TYR A 64 19.12 0.06 25.74
N GLY A 65 20.02 -0.77 26.27
CA GLY A 65 19.80 -1.50 27.52
C GLY A 65 19.88 -0.58 28.75
N PRO A 66 19.57 -1.10 29.95
CA PRO A 66 19.77 -0.37 31.21
C PRO A 66 21.24 0.07 31.43
N ASP A 67 22.18 -0.64 30.82
CA ASP A 67 23.61 -0.36 30.78
C ASP A 67 24.01 0.66 29.69
N LYS A 68 23.03 1.28 29.00
CA LYS A 68 23.19 2.28 27.93
C LYS A 68 23.90 1.77 26.67
N THR A 69 24.10 0.46 26.55
CA THR A 69 24.66 -0.17 25.35
C THR A 69 23.58 -0.46 24.31
N PRO A 70 23.88 -0.40 23.01
CA PRO A 70 22.92 -0.74 21.97
C PRO A 70 22.56 -2.23 21.99
N ARG A 71 21.29 -2.54 21.77
CA ARG A 71 20.71 -3.88 21.74
C ARG A 71 19.75 -4.02 20.57
N TRP A 72 19.74 -5.22 20.00
CA TRP A 72 18.84 -5.61 18.93
C TRP A 72 17.75 -6.48 19.51
N TYR A 73 16.49 -6.14 19.24
CA TYR A 73 15.35 -6.98 19.59
C TYR A 73 14.55 -7.30 18.34
N VAL A 74 14.06 -8.54 18.26
CA VAL A 74 13.41 -9.07 17.07
C VAL A 74 12.02 -9.57 17.42
N GLY A 75 11.00 -9.07 16.71
CA GLY A 75 9.68 -9.68 16.65
C GLY A 75 9.62 -10.51 15.38
N SER A 76 10.01 -11.78 15.45
CA SER A 76 10.21 -12.62 14.25
C SER A 76 8.91 -13.08 13.58
N ARG A 77 7.80 -13.03 14.32
CA ARG A 77 6.47 -13.42 13.86
C ARG A 77 5.40 -12.70 14.66
N VAL A 78 5.10 -11.46 14.27
CA VAL A 78 4.04 -10.65 14.89
C VAL A 78 2.79 -10.77 14.02
N GLU A 79 1.70 -11.26 14.60
CA GLU A 79 0.49 -11.69 13.88
C GLU A 79 -0.71 -10.78 14.20
N PRO A 80 -1.78 -10.79 13.39
CA PRO A 80 -2.99 -10.03 13.69
C PRO A 80 -3.58 -10.44 15.04
N ALA A 81 -3.78 -9.49 15.93
CA ALA A 81 -4.31 -9.73 17.27
C ALA A 81 -5.81 -9.42 17.33
N ASN A 82 -6.58 -10.31 17.95
CA ASN A 82 -8.02 -10.14 18.15
C ASN A 82 -8.34 -9.72 19.59
N PRO A 83 -9.37 -8.89 19.82
CA PRO A 83 -10.20 -8.25 18.79
C PRO A 83 -9.45 -7.13 18.05
N GLN A 84 -9.75 -6.97 16.76
CA GLN A 84 -9.30 -5.81 15.98
C GLN A 84 -10.04 -4.55 16.43
N PRO A 85 -9.36 -3.40 16.61
CA PRO A 85 -10.05 -2.14 16.88
C PRO A 85 -10.86 -1.68 15.67
N VAL A 86 -11.92 -0.91 15.89
CA VAL A 86 -12.72 -0.33 14.80
C VAL A 86 -11.88 0.71 14.06
N GLY A 87 -11.72 0.55 12.75
CA GLY A 87 -11.00 1.50 11.89
C GLY A 87 -9.47 1.45 11.99
N ALA A 88 -8.91 0.50 12.74
CA ALA A 88 -7.46 0.32 12.89
C ALA A 88 -7.08 -1.16 12.73
N VAL A 89 -5.79 -1.43 12.62
CA VAL A 89 -5.26 -2.79 12.52
C VAL A 89 -4.24 -3.05 13.62
N ARG A 90 -4.45 -4.12 14.38
CA ARG A 90 -3.60 -4.54 15.49
C ARG A 90 -2.86 -5.83 15.20
N PHE A 91 -1.56 -5.82 15.52
CA PHE A 91 -0.68 -6.98 15.52
C PHE A 91 -0.02 -7.15 16.89
N SER A 92 0.25 -8.39 17.29
CA SER A 92 0.97 -8.69 18.54
C SER A 92 1.83 -9.93 18.41
N GLY A 93 2.89 -10.00 19.22
CA GLY A 93 3.79 -11.13 19.24
C GLY A 93 4.90 -10.99 20.29
N PRO A 94 5.67 -12.06 20.53
CA PRO A 94 6.83 -12.03 21.42
C PRO A 94 7.99 -11.22 20.83
N LEU A 95 8.82 -10.67 21.72
CA LEU A 95 10.11 -10.07 21.40
C LEU A 95 11.23 -10.97 21.89
N TYR A 96 12.23 -11.15 21.04
CA TYR A 96 13.41 -11.94 21.33
C TYR A 96 14.68 -11.09 21.34
N GLN A 97 15.59 -11.41 22.24
CA GLN A 97 17.00 -11.02 22.15
C GLN A 97 17.80 -12.24 21.72
N THR A 98 18.79 -12.02 20.85
CA THR A 98 19.63 -13.11 20.31
C THR A 98 21.10 -12.91 20.64
N THR A 99 21.83 -14.02 20.71
CA THR A 99 23.30 -14.07 20.76
C THR A 99 23.80 -15.01 19.68
N GLY A 100 25.04 -14.85 19.24
CA GLY A 100 25.60 -15.69 18.18
C GLY A 100 27.13 -15.66 18.14
N PRO A 101 27.73 -16.48 17.26
CA PRO A 101 29.18 -16.53 17.09
C PRO A 101 29.75 -15.20 16.58
N TRP A 102 31.04 -14.97 16.87
CA TRP A 102 31.77 -13.78 16.42
C TRP A 102 31.85 -13.73 14.88
N PHE A 103 31.53 -12.58 14.28
CA PHE A 103 31.46 -12.42 12.81
C PHE A 103 32.80 -12.62 12.09
N GLY A 104 33.93 -12.53 12.79
CA GLY A 104 35.27 -12.77 12.23
C GLY A 104 35.74 -14.22 12.33
N GLY A 105 34.90 -15.14 12.80
CA GLY A 105 35.18 -16.58 12.87
C GLY A 105 34.19 -17.41 12.03
N PRO A 106 34.36 -18.74 11.96
CA PRO A 106 33.36 -19.62 11.36
C PRO A 106 32.04 -19.54 12.14
N PHE A 107 30.92 -19.63 11.43
CA PHE A 107 29.59 -19.64 12.04
C PHE A 107 29.29 -21.02 12.66
N ASP A 108 29.22 -21.10 13.99
CA ASP A 108 28.70 -22.26 14.71
C ASP A 108 27.21 -22.07 15.05
N PRO A 109 26.30 -22.83 14.43
CA PRO A 109 24.87 -22.72 14.70
C PRO A 109 24.50 -23.08 16.15
N ASN A 110 25.31 -23.88 16.86
CA ASN A 110 25.03 -24.26 18.26
C ASN A 110 25.36 -23.13 19.25
N ALA A 111 26.10 -22.11 18.81
CA ALA A 111 26.39 -20.92 19.61
C ALA A 111 25.28 -19.85 19.53
N VAL A 112 24.23 -20.11 18.75
CA VAL A 112 23.09 -19.20 18.62
C VAL A 112 22.13 -19.39 19.79
N GLY A 113 21.85 -18.30 20.50
CA GLY A 113 20.87 -18.24 21.58
C GLY A 113 19.69 -17.37 21.21
N HIS A 114 18.48 -17.79 21.60
CA HIS A 114 17.25 -17.01 21.48
C HIS A 114 16.56 -16.96 22.84
N SER A 115 16.37 -15.76 23.39
CA SER A 115 15.66 -15.57 24.65
C SER A 115 14.44 -14.70 24.41
N GLU A 116 13.26 -15.17 24.79
CA GLU A 116 12.07 -14.33 24.86
C GLU A 116 12.25 -13.31 26.00
N VAL A 117 12.17 -12.03 25.67
CA VAL A 117 12.43 -10.93 26.63
C VAL A 117 11.20 -10.08 26.90
N GLY A 118 10.11 -10.32 26.18
CA GLY A 118 8.82 -9.67 26.40
C GLY A 118 7.94 -9.76 25.16
N ALA A 119 7.09 -8.75 24.94
CA ALA A 119 6.12 -8.75 23.86
C ALA A 119 6.00 -7.37 23.21
N VAL A 120 5.45 -7.35 22.01
CA VAL A 120 5.16 -6.15 21.23
C VAL A 120 3.73 -6.18 20.72
N THR A 121 3.11 -5.01 20.68
CA THR A 121 1.80 -4.77 20.07
C THR A 121 1.91 -3.50 19.22
N LEU A 122 1.57 -3.63 17.94
CA LEU A 122 1.43 -2.52 17.01
C LEU A 122 -0.04 -2.32 16.72
N THR A 123 -0.54 -1.10 16.88
CA THR A 123 -1.87 -0.71 16.41
C THR A 123 -1.70 0.41 15.41
N PHE A 124 -1.99 0.14 14.13
CA PHE A 124 -1.92 1.12 13.06
C PHE A 124 -3.29 1.78 12.87
N ASP A 125 -3.36 3.08 13.13
CA ASP A 125 -4.57 3.89 12.97
C ASP A 125 -4.78 4.29 11.51
N THR A 126 -3.69 4.44 10.76
CA THR A 126 -3.66 4.66 9.32
C THR A 126 -2.55 3.82 8.68
N SER A 127 -2.33 3.96 7.36
CA SER A 127 -1.19 3.34 6.69
C SER A 127 0.17 3.90 7.13
N ASP A 128 0.21 5.07 7.76
CA ASP A 128 1.43 5.84 8.04
C ASP A 128 1.61 6.27 9.51
N THR A 129 0.61 6.07 10.37
CA THR A 129 0.70 6.36 11.81
C THR A 129 0.13 5.21 12.65
N GLY A 130 0.54 5.15 13.91
CA GLY A 130 0.00 4.20 14.86
C GLY A 130 0.57 4.36 16.27
N THR A 131 0.27 3.36 17.10
CA THR A 131 0.80 3.22 18.45
C THR A 131 1.58 1.92 18.56
N LEU A 132 2.81 2.02 19.06
CA LEU A 132 3.64 0.91 19.46
C LEU A 132 3.61 0.77 20.99
N SER A 133 3.29 -0.44 21.46
CA SER A 133 3.42 -0.82 22.85
C SER A 133 4.34 -2.04 22.96
N TYR A 134 5.35 -2.00 23.81
CA TYR A 134 6.20 -3.17 24.04
C TYR A 134 6.64 -3.30 25.48
N THR A 135 7.01 -4.51 25.87
CA THR A 135 7.65 -4.82 27.14
C THR A 135 8.98 -5.51 26.87
N ILE A 136 10.03 -5.11 27.59
CA ILE A 136 11.32 -5.80 27.59
C ILE A 136 11.77 -5.90 29.05
N GLY A 137 12.04 -7.11 29.54
CA GLY A 137 12.44 -7.34 30.93
C GLY A 137 11.40 -6.83 31.94
N GLY A 138 10.11 -6.84 31.59
CA GLY A 138 9.01 -6.33 32.41
C GLY A 138 8.83 -4.81 32.41
N THR A 139 9.67 -4.04 31.72
CA THR A 139 9.50 -2.58 31.58
C THR A 139 8.56 -2.26 30.41
N PRO A 140 7.37 -1.66 30.64
CA PRO A 140 6.46 -1.28 29.58
C PRO A 140 6.86 0.06 28.94
N VAL A 141 6.70 0.14 27.63
CA VAL A 141 6.89 1.36 26.83
C VAL A 141 5.71 1.49 25.86
N VAL A 142 5.17 2.70 25.73
CA VAL A 142 4.14 3.04 24.75
C VAL A 142 4.59 4.30 24.00
N LYS A 143 4.50 4.28 22.67
CA LYS A 143 4.89 5.38 21.79
C LYS A 143 3.90 5.54 20.66
N ALA A 144 3.56 6.79 20.33
CA ALA A 144 3.03 7.11 19.01
C ALA A 144 4.16 6.95 17.99
N ILE A 145 3.86 6.39 16.83
CA ILE A 145 4.82 6.12 15.77
C ILE A 145 4.31 6.62 14.42
N GLU A 146 5.25 7.00 13.56
CA GLU A 146 4.97 7.31 12.16
C GLU A 146 6.10 6.75 11.27
N ARG A 147 5.89 6.74 9.95
CA ARG A 147 6.93 6.32 9.00
C ARG A 147 8.05 7.36 8.90
N GLN A 148 9.29 6.91 8.76
CA GLN A 148 10.47 7.76 8.69
C GLN A 148 10.85 8.12 7.24
N ASN A 149 10.99 9.42 6.95
CA ASN A 149 11.36 9.93 5.63
C ASN A 149 12.86 10.19 5.54
N TYR A 150 13.54 9.62 4.54
CA TYR A 150 14.95 9.93 4.25
C TYR A 150 15.15 10.72 2.97
N ARG A 151 14.39 10.40 1.91
CA ARG A 151 14.50 11.04 0.61
C ARG A 151 13.19 10.95 -0.15
N VAL A 152 12.94 11.93 -1.01
CA VAL A 152 11.76 11.91 -1.88
C VAL A 152 11.81 10.74 -2.86
N ASN A 153 10.79 9.88 -2.83
CA ASN A 153 10.56 8.86 -3.84
C ASN A 153 9.81 9.47 -5.01
N SER A 154 10.45 9.60 -6.18
CA SER A 154 9.78 10.20 -7.32
C SER A 154 8.98 9.18 -8.12
N VAL A 155 7.71 9.49 -8.39
CA VAL A 155 6.82 8.81 -9.34
C VAL A 155 6.90 9.40 -10.74
N GLY A 156 7.76 10.41 -10.97
CA GLY A 156 7.92 11.04 -12.28
C GLY A 156 8.39 10.04 -13.35
N GLY A 157 7.82 10.15 -14.55
CA GLY A 157 8.17 9.28 -15.67
C GLY A 157 7.05 9.06 -16.68
N SER A 158 7.30 8.16 -17.63
CA SER A 158 6.31 7.68 -18.60
C SER A 158 6.01 6.21 -18.36
N TYR A 159 4.74 5.85 -18.42
CA TYR A 159 4.22 4.54 -18.06
C TYR A 159 3.15 4.09 -19.06
N ALA A 160 2.96 2.77 -19.16
CA ALA A 160 1.75 2.18 -19.70
C ALA A 160 0.84 1.77 -18.52
N GLY A 161 -0.36 2.35 -18.45
CA GLY A 161 -1.29 2.15 -17.32
C GLY A 161 -2.33 3.26 -17.21
N GLY A 162 -2.86 3.46 -16.01
CA GLY A 162 -3.86 4.48 -15.69
C GLY A 162 -4.78 4.03 -14.56
N LEU A 163 -6.09 4.23 -14.71
CA LEU A 163 -7.08 3.86 -13.69
C LEU A 163 -7.83 2.58 -14.07
N VAL A 164 -8.04 1.71 -13.08
CA VAL A 164 -9.08 0.67 -13.11
C VAL A 164 -9.94 0.87 -11.87
N ALA A 165 -11.25 1.03 -12.03
CA ALA A 165 -12.15 1.35 -10.93
C ALA A 165 -13.53 0.70 -11.09
N THR A 166 -14.29 0.74 -9.99
CA THR A 166 -15.73 0.51 -10.02
C THR A 166 -16.43 1.86 -9.86
N ALA A 167 -17.27 2.21 -10.84
CA ALA A 167 -18.19 3.32 -10.78
C ALA A 167 -19.46 2.92 -10.02
N SER A 168 -19.91 3.79 -9.13
CA SER A 168 -21.06 3.58 -8.25
C SER A 168 -21.81 4.88 -8.00
N GLN A 169 -23.07 4.79 -7.58
CA GLN A 169 -23.94 5.95 -7.34
C GLN A 169 -24.02 6.89 -8.56
N CYS A 170 -23.99 6.30 -9.75
CA CYS A 170 -24.06 7.04 -10.99
C CYS A 170 -25.45 7.67 -11.20
N GLY A 171 -25.50 8.81 -11.88
CA GLY A 171 -26.75 9.49 -12.26
C GLY A 171 -27.70 8.61 -13.07
N SER A 172 -27.17 7.66 -13.86
CA SER A 172 -27.91 6.56 -14.47
C SER A 172 -27.46 5.22 -13.87
N ALA A 173 -28.43 4.35 -13.59
CA ALA A 173 -28.13 3.02 -13.05
C ALA A 173 -27.26 2.18 -14.00
N ALA A 174 -27.38 2.41 -15.31
CA ALA A 174 -26.63 1.69 -16.35
C ALA A 174 -25.13 2.01 -16.36
N ASP A 175 -24.71 3.13 -15.76
CA ASP A 175 -23.32 3.56 -15.73
C ASP A 175 -22.56 3.01 -14.51
N ASN A 176 -23.25 2.34 -13.59
CA ASN A 176 -22.58 1.63 -12.48
C ASN A 176 -21.90 0.37 -13.01
N GLY A 177 -20.70 0.07 -12.49
CA GLY A 177 -19.96 -1.13 -12.84
C GLY A 177 -18.47 -0.88 -13.02
N SER A 178 -17.79 -1.82 -13.68
CA SER A 178 -16.37 -1.70 -13.97
C SER A 178 -16.12 -0.59 -15.00
N THR A 179 -15.12 0.23 -14.74
CA THR A 179 -14.63 1.26 -15.66
C THR A 179 -13.11 1.33 -15.62
N ASP A 180 -12.50 1.70 -16.73
CA ASP A 180 -11.07 1.87 -16.83
C ASP A 180 -10.69 3.03 -17.74
N MET A 181 -9.49 3.55 -17.49
CA MET A 181 -8.81 4.55 -18.30
C MET A 181 -7.36 4.09 -18.41
N LEU A 182 -7.09 3.22 -19.38
CA LEU A 182 -5.77 2.62 -19.59
C LEU A 182 -5.13 3.13 -20.87
N GLY A 183 -3.88 3.58 -20.78
CA GLY A 183 -3.13 4.07 -21.92
C GLY A 183 -1.74 4.58 -21.54
N THR A 184 -1.26 5.58 -22.27
CA THR A 184 0.02 6.22 -21.95
C THR A 184 -0.20 7.16 -20.77
N THR A 185 0.48 6.89 -19.66
CA THR A 185 0.45 7.72 -18.45
C THR A 185 1.77 8.47 -18.31
N THR A 186 1.72 9.79 -18.32
CA THR A 186 2.87 10.65 -18.04
C THR A 186 2.70 11.28 -16.67
N VAL A 187 3.75 11.22 -15.85
CA VAL A 187 3.74 11.75 -14.49
C VAL A 187 4.81 12.82 -14.35
N ALA A 188 4.36 14.02 -14.00
CA ALA A 188 5.23 15.13 -13.60
C ALA A 188 5.12 15.33 -12.09
N GLN A 189 6.24 15.54 -11.41
CA GLN A 189 6.27 15.69 -9.96
C GLN A 189 7.24 16.80 -9.55
N THR A 190 6.81 17.62 -8.61
CA THR A 190 7.64 18.53 -7.82
C THR A 190 7.74 18.01 -6.39
N ALA A 191 8.39 18.75 -5.49
CA ALA A 191 8.49 18.36 -4.08
C ALA A 191 7.11 18.19 -3.40
N THR A 192 6.10 18.95 -3.83
CA THR A 192 4.80 19.04 -3.13
C THR A 192 3.60 18.78 -4.03
N GLN A 193 3.78 18.63 -5.33
CA GLN A 193 2.69 18.40 -6.29
C GLN A 193 3.03 17.26 -7.23
N VAL A 194 2.01 16.50 -7.61
CA VAL A 194 2.08 15.49 -8.66
C VAL A 194 0.97 15.71 -9.67
N THR A 195 1.29 15.51 -10.95
CA THR A 195 0.35 15.56 -12.07
C THR A 195 0.44 14.24 -12.83
N PHE A 196 -0.66 13.50 -12.92
CA PHE A 196 -0.79 12.32 -13.77
C PHE A 196 -1.63 12.70 -15.00
N THR A 197 -1.11 12.43 -16.19
CA THR A 197 -1.85 12.63 -17.46
C THR A 197 -1.98 11.28 -18.15
N VAL A 198 -3.21 10.79 -18.30
CA VAL A 198 -3.53 9.53 -18.96
C VAL A 198 -4.13 9.84 -20.32
N ALA A 199 -3.46 9.42 -21.40
CA ALA A 199 -3.97 9.46 -22.76
C ALA A 199 -4.44 8.06 -23.18
N PHE A 200 -5.71 7.93 -23.56
CA PHE A 200 -6.37 6.66 -23.87
C PHE A 200 -7.42 6.81 -24.99
N GLY A 201 -7.92 5.70 -25.51
CA GLY A 201 -9.08 5.70 -26.42
C GLY A 201 -10.37 5.53 -25.62
N SER A 202 -11.34 6.42 -25.81
CA SER A 202 -12.66 6.28 -25.17
C SER A 202 -13.40 5.05 -25.69
N PRO A 203 -14.44 4.56 -24.99
CA PRO A 203 -15.32 3.50 -25.50
C PRO A 203 -16.00 3.82 -26.84
N THR A 204 -16.09 5.12 -27.18
CA THR A 204 -16.63 5.62 -28.47
C THR A 204 -15.56 5.78 -29.56
N GLY A 205 -14.32 5.33 -29.31
CA GLY A 205 -13.21 5.41 -30.25
C GLY A 205 -12.61 6.80 -30.44
N GLN A 206 -12.96 7.75 -29.58
CA GLN A 206 -12.39 9.11 -29.61
C GLN A 206 -11.11 9.18 -28.78
N PRO A 207 -10.14 10.03 -29.16
CA PRO A 207 -9.00 10.31 -28.30
C PRO A 207 -9.48 10.97 -27.01
N ALA A 208 -9.02 10.45 -25.87
CA ALA A 208 -9.34 10.96 -24.55
C ALA A 208 -8.08 11.21 -23.73
N THR A 209 -8.11 12.28 -22.94
CA THR A 209 -7.04 12.61 -22.00
C THR A 209 -7.65 13.02 -20.67
N CYS A 210 -7.23 12.39 -19.59
CA CYS A 210 -7.56 12.80 -18.23
C CYS A 210 -6.31 13.26 -17.49
N THR A 211 -6.39 14.43 -16.86
CA THR A 211 -5.31 15.02 -16.07
C THR A 211 -5.73 15.09 -14.61
N PHE A 212 -4.92 14.52 -13.73
CA PHE A 212 -5.11 14.45 -12.27
C PHE A 212 -4.01 15.26 -11.61
N VAL A 213 -4.35 16.27 -10.82
CA VAL A 213 -3.40 17.13 -10.11
C VAL A 213 -3.71 17.11 -8.62
N GLY A 214 -2.69 16.93 -7.78
CA GLY A 214 -2.88 16.99 -6.34
C GLY A 214 -1.59 17.17 -5.56
N ASN A 215 -1.76 17.36 -4.25
CA ASN A 215 -0.65 17.55 -3.32
C ASN A 215 0.03 16.22 -3.05
N TYR A 216 1.32 16.13 -3.33
CA TYR A 216 2.14 14.96 -3.04
C TYR A 216 2.62 15.01 -1.59
N VAL A 217 2.27 13.99 -0.81
CA VAL A 217 2.70 13.84 0.59
C VAL A 217 3.37 12.51 0.78
N GLN A 218 4.67 12.52 1.10
CA GLN A 218 5.43 11.30 1.35
C GLN A 218 5.37 10.87 2.81
N LYS A 219 5.22 9.56 3.01
CA LYS A 219 5.13 8.85 4.28
C LYS A 219 5.95 7.56 4.20
N GLY A 220 7.21 7.64 4.61
CA GLY A 220 8.22 6.61 4.46
C GLY A 220 8.52 6.32 3.00
N ARG A 221 8.44 5.05 2.61
CA ARG A 221 8.60 4.64 1.21
C ARG A 221 7.38 4.91 0.34
N MET A 222 6.20 5.09 0.94
CA MET A 222 4.96 5.36 0.24
C MET A 222 4.63 6.85 0.23
N ALA A 223 3.68 7.23 -0.60
CA ALA A 223 3.11 8.56 -0.64
C ALA A 223 1.58 8.51 -0.69
N ALA A 224 0.99 9.69 -0.66
CA ALA A 224 -0.43 9.90 -0.84
C ALA A 224 -0.68 11.17 -1.63
N VAL A 225 -1.87 11.23 -2.22
CA VAL A 225 -2.51 12.47 -2.68
C VAL A 225 -3.76 12.65 -1.83
N PRO A 226 -3.67 13.36 -0.67
CA PRO A 226 -4.80 13.47 0.25
C PRO A 226 -5.96 14.28 -0.32
N SER A 227 -5.65 15.17 -1.27
CA SER A 227 -6.62 15.94 -2.03
C SER A 227 -6.06 16.27 -3.42
N GLY A 228 -6.90 16.06 -4.43
CA GLY A 228 -6.59 16.41 -5.80
C GLY A 228 -7.86 16.62 -6.63
N SER A 229 -7.69 17.18 -7.81
CA SER A 229 -8.74 17.36 -8.81
C SER A 229 -8.35 16.73 -10.13
N PHE A 230 -9.34 16.29 -10.90
CA PHE A 230 -9.12 15.79 -12.24
C PHE A 230 -10.07 16.41 -13.26
N SER A 231 -9.64 16.44 -14.51
CA SER A 231 -10.44 16.88 -15.65
C SER A 231 -10.11 16.04 -16.87
N CYS A 232 -11.13 15.63 -17.60
CA CYS A 232 -11.05 14.80 -18.77
C CYS A 232 -11.55 15.54 -20.01
N ILE A 233 -10.85 15.33 -21.13
CA ILE A 233 -11.22 15.81 -22.46
C ILE A 233 -11.43 14.58 -23.33
N VAL A 234 -12.55 14.51 -24.05
CA VAL A 234 -12.86 13.42 -25.00
C VAL A 234 -13.22 14.04 -26.34
N GLY A 235 -12.53 13.65 -27.42
CA GLY A 235 -12.76 14.22 -28.75
C GLY A 235 -12.60 15.74 -28.83
N GLY A 236 -11.79 16.33 -27.94
CA GLY A 236 -11.56 17.77 -27.86
C GLY A 236 -12.56 18.55 -26.98
N PHE A 237 -13.57 17.89 -26.42
CA PHE A 237 -14.56 18.52 -25.53
C PHE A 237 -14.34 18.14 -24.08
N GLN A 238 -14.60 19.07 -23.17
CA GLN A 238 -14.57 18.80 -21.74
C GLN A 238 -15.67 17.79 -21.38
N ALA A 239 -15.26 16.72 -20.70
CA ALA A 239 -16.13 15.65 -20.24
C ALA A 239 -16.16 15.67 -18.69
N ASN A 240 -15.76 14.57 -18.07
CA ASN A 240 -15.81 14.38 -16.63
C ASN A 240 -14.75 15.25 -15.93
N ALA A 241 -15.13 15.83 -14.79
CA ALA A 241 -14.22 16.56 -13.91
C ALA A 241 -14.65 16.38 -12.47
N GLY A 242 -13.69 16.33 -11.56
CA GLY A 242 -13.97 15.88 -10.21
C GLY A 242 -12.82 16.04 -9.24
N VAL A 243 -12.99 15.41 -8.09
CA VAL A 243 -12.00 15.32 -7.02
C VAL A 243 -11.55 13.90 -6.82
N PHE A 244 -10.34 13.72 -6.31
CA PHE A 244 -9.82 12.39 -5.99
C PHE A 244 -8.87 12.42 -4.80
N THR A 245 -8.65 11.24 -4.24
CA THR A 245 -7.58 10.94 -3.30
C THR A 245 -6.82 9.69 -3.76
N MET A 246 -5.54 9.64 -3.43
CA MET A 246 -4.73 8.43 -3.58
C MET A 246 -4.05 8.10 -2.25
N THR A 247 -4.07 6.82 -1.89
CA THR A 247 -3.36 6.29 -0.72
C THR A 247 -2.48 5.12 -1.13
N ALA A 248 -1.45 4.84 -0.34
CA ALA A 248 -0.46 3.79 -0.65
C ALA A 248 0.14 3.95 -2.06
N LEU A 249 0.48 5.18 -2.45
CA LEU A 249 1.21 5.46 -3.69
C LEU A 249 2.65 4.98 -3.53
N ASP A 250 2.96 3.82 -4.09
CA ASP A 250 4.26 3.20 -4.03
C ASP A 250 5.00 3.38 -5.36
N ALA A 251 6.13 4.09 -5.30
CA ALA A 251 7.01 4.32 -6.43
C ALA A 251 8.05 3.20 -6.51
N GLN A 252 8.01 2.42 -7.58
CA GLN A 252 8.90 1.28 -7.78
C GLN A 252 9.81 1.52 -9.00
N LEU A 253 10.87 0.72 -9.11
CA LEU A 253 11.79 0.80 -10.23
C LEU A 253 11.07 0.69 -11.59
N ASN A 254 10.18 -0.29 -11.69
CA ASN A 254 9.50 -0.65 -12.94
C ASN A 254 8.09 -0.08 -13.06
N GLY A 255 7.66 0.81 -12.17
CA GLY A 255 6.29 1.31 -12.20
C GLY A 255 5.87 1.99 -10.91
N PHE A 256 4.57 2.20 -10.77
CA PHE A 256 3.98 2.64 -9.53
C PHE A 256 2.57 2.09 -9.38
N HIS A 257 2.04 2.08 -8.16
CA HIS A 257 0.66 1.74 -7.89
C HIS A 257 0.12 2.55 -6.72
N ALA A 258 -1.19 2.78 -6.71
CA ALA A 258 -1.91 3.46 -5.64
C ALA A 258 -3.34 2.93 -5.54
N THR A 259 -3.93 3.07 -4.35
CA THR A 259 -5.39 3.03 -4.17
C THR A 259 -5.96 4.36 -4.61
N PHE A 260 -7.08 4.33 -5.35
CA PHE A 260 -7.74 5.53 -5.85
C PHE A 260 -9.18 5.58 -5.34
N THR A 261 -9.59 6.75 -4.85
CA THR A 261 -11.00 7.09 -4.65
C THR A 261 -11.26 8.41 -5.35
N GLY A 262 -12.37 8.53 -6.07
CA GLY A 262 -12.72 9.77 -6.76
C GLY A 262 -14.21 9.96 -6.90
N GLN A 263 -14.59 11.17 -7.27
CA GLN A 263 -15.97 11.54 -7.56
C GLN A 263 -15.96 12.61 -8.65
N ASP A 264 -16.82 12.44 -9.66
CA ASP A 264 -17.10 13.47 -10.66
C ASP A 264 -18.55 13.96 -10.56
N GLN A 265 -19.04 14.62 -11.61
CA GLN A 265 -20.40 15.15 -11.67
C GLN A 265 -21.48 14.07 -11.70
N PHE A 266 -21.11 12.81 -12.00
CA PHE A 266 -22.04 11.73 -12.31
C PHE A 266 -21.92 10.55 -11.36
N CYS A 267 -20.72 10.15 -10.96
CA CYS A 267 -20.42 8.88 -10.29
C CYS A 267 -19.35 9.02 -9.19
N ASN A 268 -19.35 8.06 -8.27
CA ASN A 268 -18.27 7.78 -7.34
C ASN A 268 -17.41 6.61 -7.85
N TYR A 269 -16.10 6.72 -7.67
CA TYR A 269 -15.11 5.75 -8.15
C TYR A 269 -14.28 5.20 -6.99
N ASN A 270 -14.13 3.89 -6.94
CA ASN A 270 -13.17 3.22 -6.06
C ASN A 270 -12.34 2.23 -6.89
N GLY A 271 -11.02 2.34 -6.83
CA GLY A 271 -10.16 1.61 -7.75
C GLY A 271 -8.68 1.64 -7.43
N ARG A 272 -7.89 1.34 -8.45
CA ARG A 272 -6.43 1.32 -8.44
C ARG A 272 -5.92 2.20 -9.57
N PHE A 273 -4.88 2.97 -9.28
CA PHE A 273 -4.18 3.78 -10.27
C PHE A 273 -2.72 3.35 -10.33
N GLY A 274 -2.17 3.11 -11.51
CA GLY A 274 -0.79 2.64 -11.63
C GLY A 274 -0.36 2.41 -13.06
N GLY A 275 0.89 2.04 -13.24
CA GLY A 275 1.42 1.71 -14.57
C GLY A 275 2.83 1.15 -14.51
N THR A 276 3.20 0.40 -15.56
CA THR A 276 4.56 -0.10 -15.78
C THR A 276 5.37 0.95 -16.50
N ARG A 277 6.59 1.21 -16.04
CA ARG A 277 7.50 2.21 -16.63
C ARG A 277 7.84 1.81 -18.07
N ASN A 278 7.76 2.77 -18.98
CA ASN A 278 8.18 2.57 -20.36
C ASN A 278 9.70 2.36 -20.42
N THR A 279 10.15 1.42 -21.26
CA THR A 279 11.59 1.12 -21.43
C THR A 279 12.36 2.20 -22.18
N ALA A 280 11.65 3.12 -22.81
CA ALA A 280 12.21 4.22 -23.61
C ALA A 280 12.26 5.56 -22.86
N GLY A 281 12.05 5.58 -21.54
CA GLY A 281 11.97 6.79 -20.72
C GLY A 281 12.76 6.73 -19.43
#